data_AF-A0A0A9DL85-F1
#
_entry.id   AF-A0A0A9DL85-F1
#
_cell.length_a   1.000
_cell.length_b   1.000
_cell.length_c   1.000
_cell.angle_alpha   90.00
_cell.angle_beta   90.00
_cell.angle_gamma   90.00
#
_symmetry.space_group_name_H-M   'P 1'
#
loop_
_entity.id
_entity.type
_entity.pdbx_description
1 polymer ?
#
loop_
_entity_poly.entity_id
_entity_poly.type
_entity_poly.pdbx_seq_one_letter_code
_entity_poly.pdbx_strand_id
1 'polypeptide(L)'
;MSRCSVVGCCRAILKANCYHDRGHDAPCSYEGSYYMLVFGAAQLFLSFIPDFHDMAWLSVVAAVMSFSYAFIGLSLGIANTIANGTIKGSITGVPMRTPMQKIWRVSQAIGDIAFAYPYSLILLEIQDTLKSPPAENKTMKKASMISILVTTFFYLCCGCFGYAAFGSDAPGNLLTGFGFYEPYWLIDFANACIILHLLGGYQVYSQPIFQFADRFFAEKYPDSGFVNDFHTVKLPCLPACRVNLLRLCFRTLYVASTTVVAIVFPYFNEVLALLGALNFWPLAIYFPVEMYFIQRNVPKWSARWVVLQTFSVVCLLVSAFALVGSIEGLISQKLG
;
A
#
# COMPACT_ATOMS: atom_id res chain seq x y z
N MET A 1 1.27 2.02 -12.80
CA MET A 1 1.31 2.64 -11.45
C MET A 1 2.69 2.39 -10.88
N SER A 2 3.30 3.35 -10.19
CA SER A 2 4.67 3.20 -9.71
C SER A 2 4.73 2.38 -8.41
N ARG A 3 4.63 1.06 -8.54
CA ARG A 3 4.47 0.11 -7.44
C ARG A 3 5.80 -0.43 -6.95
N CYS A 4 6.44 0.34 -6.09
CA CYS A 4 7.78 0.02 -5.63
C CYS A 4 7.75 -0.61 -4.23
N SER A 5 8.40 -1.78 -4.06
CA SER A 5 8.86 -2.15 -2.72
C SER A 5 9.99 -1.22 -2.30
N VAL A 6 10.19 -1.02 -0.99
CA VAL A 6 11.30 -0.21 -0.47
C VAL A 6 12.64 -0.68 -1.06
N VAL A 7 12.82 -2.00 -1.09
CA VAL A 7 13.98 -2.64 -1.72
C VAL A 7 14.09 -2.28 -3.20
N GLY A 8 12.99 -2.35 -3.95
CA GLY A 8 12.94 -1.96 -5.35
C GLY A 8 13.37 -0.51 -5.57
N CYS A 9 12.97 0.40 -4.68
CA CYS A 9 13.24 1.83 -4.78
C CYS A 9 14.68 2.16 -4.46
N CYS A 10 15.22 1.61 -3.37
CA CYS A 10 16.64 1.75 -3.05
C CYS A 10 17.52 1.19 -4.17
N ARG A 11 17.16 0.03 -4.72
CA ARG A 11 17.88 -0.55 -5.87
C ARG A 11 17.77 0.33 -7.11
N ALA A 12 16.63 0.96 -7.35
CA ALA A 12 16.45 1.87 -8.47
C ALA A 12 17.35 3.11 -8.35
N ILE A 13 17.43 3.72 -7.17
CA ILE A 13 18.31 4.88 -6.90
C ILE A 13 19.77 4.52 -7.17
N LEU A 14 20.24 3.37 -6.64
CA LEU A 14 21.63 2.94 -6.83
C LEU A 14 21.94 2.60 -8.27
N LYS A 15 20.99 1.99 -8.99
CA LYS A 15 21.13 1.70 -10.42
C LYS A 15 21.16 2.97 -11.25
N ALA A 16 20.28 3.94 -10.98
CA ALA A 16 20.25 5.21 -11.70
C ALA A 16 21.59 5.96 -11.57
N ASN A 17 22.12 6.07 -10.35
CA ASN A 17 23.43 6.67 -10.12
C ASN A 17 24.57 5.87 -10.77
N CYS A 18 24.55 4.55 -10.68
CA CYS A 18 25.55 3.69 -11.31
C CYS A 18 25.58 3.82 -12.84
N TYR A 19 24.41 3.90 -13.49
CA TYR A 19 24.31 4.09 -14.93
C TYR A 19 24.71 5.50 -15.37
N HIS A 20 24.45 6.51 -14.53
CA HIS A 20 24.95 7.86 -14.77
C HIS A 20 26.48 7.90 -14.74
N ASP A 21 27.09 7.27 -13.72
CA ASP A 21 28.54 7.30 -13.52
C ASP A 21 29.32 6.39 -14.48
N ARG A 22 28.77 5.21 -14.81
CA ARG A 22 29.48 4.14 -15.52
C ARG A 22 28.94 3.84 -16.93
N GLY A 23 27.91 4.57 -17.36
CA GLY A 23 27.23 4.34 -18.62
C GLY A 23 26.16 3.23 -18.56
N HIS A 24 25.24 3.24 -19.53
CA HIS A 24 24.04 2.39 -19.53
C HIS A 24 24.32 0.88 -19.64
N ASP A 25 25.48 0.49 -20.16
CA ASP A 25 25.86 -0.93 -20.35
C ASP A 25 26.56 -1.55 -19.12
N ALA A 26 26.70 -0.81 -18.02
CA ALA A 26 27.38 -1.29 -16.82
C ALA A 26 26.59 -2.39 -16.09
N PRO A 27 27.23 -3.49 -15.63
CA PRO A 27 26.56 -4.52 -14.85
C PRO A 27 26.33 -4.06 -13.39
N CYS A 28 25.32 -3.21 -13.18
CA CYS A 28 24.96 -2.69 -11.87
C CYS A 28 23.96 -3.63 -11.17
N SER A 29 24.42 -4.45 -10.23
CA SER A 29 23.57 -5.28 -9.35
C SER A 29 23.77 -4.90 -7.88
N TYR A 30 22.65 -4.77 -7.16
CA TYR A 30 22.64 -4.42 -5.74
C TYR A 30 21.70 -5.37 -5.00
N GLU A 31 22.17 -5.90 -3.88
CA GLU A 31 21.37 -6.72 -2.97
C GLU A 31 20.38 -5.87 -2.16
N GLY A 32 19.19 -6.42 -1.92
CA GLY A 32 18.07 -5.70 -1.34
C GLY A 32 17.92 -5.82 0.17
N SER A 33 18.44 -6.89 0.77
CA SER A 33 18.15 -7.29 2.15
C SER A 33 18.60 -6.24 3.17
N TYR A 34 19.75 -5.60 2.94
CA TYR A 34 20.26 -4.54 3.80
C TYR A 34 19.32 -3.33 3.87
N TYR A 35 18.79 -2.87 2.74
CA TYR A 35 17.87 -1.72 2.70
C TYR A 35 16.54 -2.02 3.40
N MET A 36 16.06 -3.26 3.32
CA MET A 36 14.87 -3.67 4.06
C MET A 36 15.11 -3.66 5.57
N LEU A 37 16.30 -4.05 6.04
CA LEU A 37 16.66 -3.98 7.46
C LEU A 37 16.75 -2.54 7.95
N VAL A 38 17.36 -1.64 7.16
CA VAL A 38 17.41 -0.21 7.50
C VAL A 38 16.00 0.39 7.56
N PHE A 39 15.13 0.03 6.62
CA PHE A 39 13.72 0.43 6.66
C PHE A 39 13.01 -0.12 7.90
N GLY A 40 13.19 -1.40 8.23
CA GLY A 40 12.66 -2.00 9.45
C GLY A 40 13.15 -1.30 10.72
N ALA A 41 14.43 -0.90 10.78
CA ALA A 41 14.98 -0.12 11.89
C ALA A 41 14.34 1.27 11.99
N ALA A 42 14.15 1.96 10.86
CA ALA A 42 13.43 3.24 10.83
C ALA A 42 11.97 3.07 11.29
N GLN A 43 11.29 2.02 10.85
CA GLN A 43 9.92 1.70 11.28
C GLN A 43 9.84 1.40 12.77
N LEU A 44 10.84 0.71 13.33
CA LEU A 44 10.90 0.45 14.76
C LEU A 44 11.01 1.76 15.54
N PHE A 45 11.88 2.68 15.11
CA PHE A 45 12.00 3.99 15.73
C PHE A 45 10.69 4.79 15.65
N LEU A 46 10.07 4.84 14.47
CA LEU A 46 8.79 5.54 14.28
C LEU A 46 7.62 4.86 15.00
N SER A 47 7.69 3.54 15.23
CA SER A 47 6.65 2.81 15.94
C SER A 47 6.48 3.26 17.39
N PHE A 48 7.42 3.99 17.97
CA PHE A 48 7.28 4.55 19.32
C PHE A 48 6.38 5.79 19.40
N ILE A 49 5.87 6.30 18.27
CA ILE A 49 4.84 7.35 18.30
C ILE A 49 3.58 6.80 18.99
N PRO A 50 2.99 7.52 19.97
CA PRO A 50 2.00 6.91 20.86
C PRO A 50 0.63 6.70 20.21
N ASP A 51 0.14 7.63 19.38
CA ASP A 51 -1.20 7.58 18.81
C ASP A 51 -1.34 8.21 17.40
N PHE A 52 -2.54 8.09 16.83
CA PHE A 52 -2.89 8.65 15.51
C PHE A 52 -2.84 10.18 15.45
N HIS A 53 -3.10 10.86 16.56
CA HIS A 53 -3.11 12.32 16.62
C HIS A 53 -1.68 12.86 16.51
N ASP A 54 -0.75 12.27 17.25
CA ASP A 54 0.67 12.61 17.25
C ASP A 54 1.37 12.24 15.93
N MET A 55 0.78 11.33 15.14
CA MET A 55 1.24 10.99 13.79
C MET A 55 0.70 11.91 12.69
N ALA A 56 -0.15 12.90 12.99
CA ALA A 56 -0.77 13.73 11.97
C ALA A 56 0.26 14.41 11.05
N TRP A 57 1.38 14.89 11.60
CA TRP A 57 2.46 15.49 10.81
C TRP A 57 3.11 14.48 9.84
N LEU A 58 3.31 13.23 10.30
CA LEU A 58 3.88 12.15 9.49
C LEU A 58 2.94 11.77 8.35
N SER A 59 1.63 11.76 8.62
CA SER A 59 0.59 11.55 7.60
C SER A 59 0.58 12.66 6.55
N VAL A 60 0.73 13.93 6.95
CA VAL A 60 0.84 15.06 6.02
C VAL A 60 2.08 14.94 5.14
N VAL A 61 3.24 14.63 5.72
CA VAL A 61 4.48 14.39 4.96
C VAL A 61 4.27 13.25 3.96
N ALA A 62 3.71 12.12 4.41
CA ALA A 62 3.44 10.97 3.55
C ALA A 62 2.51 11.31 2.39
N ALA A 63 1.47 12.13 2.63
CA ALA A 63 0.55 12.60 1.60
C ALA A 63 1.26 13.50 0.57
N VAL A 64 2.08 14.47 1.02
CA VAL A 64 2.86 15.32 0.12
C VAL A 64 3.78 14.48 -0.76
N MET A 65 4.52 13.53 -0.17
CA MET A 65 5.40 12.64 -0.91
C MET A 65 4.63 11.77 -1.92
N SER A 66 3.41 11.34 -1.56
CA SER A 66 2.51 10.59 -2.44
C SER A 66 2.12 11.37 -3.69
N PHE A 67 1.69 12.63 -3.51
CA PHE A 67 1.41 13.52 -4.63
C PHE A 67 2.66 13.78 -5.47
N SER A 68 3.81 14.04 -4.84
CA SER A 68 5.06 14.32 -5.55
C SER A 68 5.43 13.21 -6.53
N TYR A 69 5.53 11.94 -6.08
CA TYR A 69 5.90 10.85 -7.00
C TYR A 69 4.79 10.56 -8.01
N ALA A 70 3.52 10.77 -7.67
CA ALA A 70 2.41 10.54 -8.60
C ALA A 70 2.41 11.56 -9.75
N PHE A 71 2.63 12.85 -9.44
CA PHE A 71 2.79 13.89 -10.45
C PHE A 71 4.03 13.65 -11.33
N ILE A 72 5.16 13.25 -10.74
CA ILE A 72 6.38 12.93 -11.49
C ILE A 72 6.14 11.74 -12.43
N GLY A 73 5.56 10.64 -11.93
CA GLY A 73 5.26 9.48 -12.76
C GLY A 73 4.29 9.78 -13.90
N LEU A 74 3.28 10.62 -13.63
CA LEU A 74 2.33 11.07 -14.64
C LEU A 74 2.99 11.97 -15.69
N SER A 75 3.74 12.99 -15.27
CA SER A 75 4.38 13.94 -16.19
C SER A 75 5.39 13.24 -17.09
N LEU A 76 6.21 12.34 -16.53
CA LEU A 76 7.14 11.52 -17.30
C LEU A 76 6.39 10.60 -18.27
N GLY A 77 5.30 9.95 -17.85
CA GLY A 77 4.47 9.12 -18.73
C GLY A 77 3.88 9.89 -19.91
N ILE A 78 3.36 11.09 -19.66
CA ILE A 78 2.84 11.99 -20.71
C ILE A 78 3.97 12.41 -21.65
N ALA A 79 5.09 12.89 -21.10
CA ALA A 79 6.23 13.38 -21.88
C ALA A 79 6.76 12.29 -22.82
N ASN A 80 6.93 11.06 -22.32
CA ASN A 80 7.37 9.93 -23.14
C ASN A 80 6.33 9.51 -24.18
N THR A 81 5.04 9.54 -23.85
CA THR A 81 3.99 9.26 -24.83
C THR A 81 4.05 10.26 -26.00
N ILE A 82 4.27 11.54 -25.70
CA ILE A 82 4.42 12.60 -26.71
C ILE A 82 5.72 12.39 -27.51
N ALA A 83 6.84 12.15 -26.83
CA ALA A 83 8.15 11.98 -27.47
C ALA A 83 8.22 10.75 -28.40
N ASN A 84 7.54 9.66 -28.04
CA ASN A 84 7.45 8.47 -28.90
C ASN A 84 6.65 8.73 -30.20
N GLY A 85 5.81 9.78 -30.26
CA GLY A 85 4.96 10.11 -31.40
C GLY A 85 3.88 9.07 -31.73
N THR A 86 3.78 7.98 -30.95
CA THR A 86 2.89 6.85 -31.18
C THR A 86 2.49 6.22 -29.84
N ILE A 87 1.31 5.58 -29.81
CA ILE A 87 0.83 4.81 -28.66
C ILE A 87 1.37 3.38 -28.79
N LYS A 88 2.24 2.95 -27.86
CA LYS A 88 2.82 1.59 -27.86
C LYS A 88 1.87 0.53 -27.28
N GLY A 89 0.86 0.94 -26.53
CA GLY A 89 -0.13 0.05 -25.93
C GLY A 89 -1.02 -0.63 -26.97
N SER A 90 -1.32 -1.91 -26.75
CA SER A 90 -2.27 -2.69 -27.55
C SER A 90 -3.48 -3.14 -26.73
N ILE A 91 -4.64 -3.29 -27.37
CA ILE A 91 -5.86 -3.86 -26.75
C ILE A 91 -5.63 -5.32 -26.33
N THR A 92 -4.75 -6.04 -27.04
CA THR A 92 -4.43 -7.44 -26.71
C THR A 92 -3.58 -7.58 -25.45
N GLY A 93 -2.99 -6.50 -24.94
CA GLY A 93 -2.12 -6.57 -23.75
C GLY A 93 -0.81 -7.31 -24.00
N VAL A 94 -0.17 -7.70 -22.90
CA VAL A 94 1.10 -8.44 -22.91
C VAL A 94 0.91 -9.82 -23.56
N PRO A 95 1.73 -10.22 -24.54
CA PRO A 95 1.67 -11.55 -25.12
C PRO A 95 2.13 -12.59 -24.09
N MET A 96 1.40 -13.70 -23.98
CA MET A 96 1.73 -14.84 -23.12
C MET A 96 1.82 -16.11 -23.94
N ARG A 97 2.63 -17.08 -23.49
CA ARG A 97 2.85 -18.34 -24.21
C ARG A 97 1.57 -19.18 -24.34
N THR A 98 0.71 -19.13 -23.33
CA THR A 98 -0.57 -19.84 -23.34
C THR A 98 -1.74 -18.93 -22.96
N PRO A 99 -2.96 -19.20 -23.44
CA PRO A 99 -4.16 -18.48 -23.03
C PRO A 99 -4.40 -18.53 -21.52
N MET A 100 -4.07 -19.67 -20.89
CA MET A 100 -4.27 -19.86 -19.46
C MET A 100 -3.39 -18.92 -18.61
N GLN A 101 -2.11 -18.79 -18.96
CA GLN A 101 -1.22 -17.82 -18.30
C GLN A 101 -1.72 -16.39 -18.43
N LYS A 102 -2.36 -16.05 -19.55
CA LYS A 102 -2.97 -14.74 -19.75
C LYS A 102 -4.15 -14.52 -18.80
N ILE A 103 -4.99 -15.54 -18.61
CA ILE A 103 -6.13 -15.49 -17.68
C ILE A 103 -5.63 -15.29 -16.24
N TRP A 104 -4.59 -16.00 -15.81
CA TRP A 104 -4.01 -15.83 -14.47
C TRP A 104 -3.41 -14.46 -14.26
N ARG A 105 -2.71 -13.92 -15.26
CA ARG A 105 -2.16 -12.56 -15.19
C ARG A 105 -3.25 -11.48 -15.11
N VAL A 106 -4.35 -11.65 -15.86
CA VAL A 106 -5.52 -10.76 -15.76
C VAL A 106 -6.17 -10.89 -14.37
N SER A 107 -6.30 -12.11 -13.86
CA SER A 107 -6.84 -12.38 -12.52
C SER A 107 -6.03 -11.68 -11.41
N GLN A 108 -4.70 -11.81 -11.46
CA GLN A 108 -3.79 -11.10 -10.56
C GLN A 108 -3.96 -9.58 -10.67
N ALA A 109 -4.06 -9.03 -11.89
CA ALA A 109 -4.29 -7.60 -12.10
C ALA A 109 -5.61 -7.10 -11.48
N ILE A 110 -6.66 -7.93 -11.45
CA ILE A 110 -7.92 -7.61 -10.76
C ILE A 110 -7.70 -7.52 -9.24
N GLY A 111 -6.96 -8.47 -8.65
CA GLY A 111 -6.59 -8.41 -7.23
C GLY A 111 -5.79 -7.16 -6.89
N ASP A 112 -4.88 -6.79 -7.78
CA ASP A 112 -4.07 -5.57 -7.70
C ASP A 112 -4.88 -4.27 -7.78
N ILE A 113 -6.01 -4.27 -8.50
CA ILE A 113 -6.97 -3.15 -8.53
C ILE A 113 -7.82 -3.14 -7.26
N ALA A 114 -8.24 -4.31 -6.80
CA ALA A 114 -9.02 -4.46 -5.57
C ALA A 114 -8.25 -3.97 -4.34
N PHE A 115 -6.94 -4.23 -4.28
CA PHE A 115 -6.06 -3.72 -3.24
C PHE A 115 -5.91 -2.20 -3.26
N ALA A 116 -6.13 -1.54 -4.40
CA ALA A 116 -5.77 -0.14 -4.60
C ALA A 116 -6.65 0.85 -3.79
N TYR A 117 -7.74 0.38 -3.19
CA TYR A 117 -8.67 1.16 -2.37
C TYR A 117 -8.86 0.59 -0.94
N PRO A 118 -7.80 0.38 -0.14
CA PRO A 118 -7.90 -0.35 1.13
C PRO A 118 -8.27 0.56 2.32
N TYR A 119 -8.88 1.73 2.08
CA TYR A 119 -9.11 2.71 3.14
C TYR A 119 -10.19 2.29 4.15
N SER A 120 -11.04 1.32 3.79
CA SER A 120 -12.07 0.77 4.69
C SER A 120 -11.49 0.19 5.98
N LEU A 121 -10.22 -0.25 5.96
CA LEU A 121 -9.51 -0.83 7.11
C LEU A 121 -9.22 0.17 8.23
N ILE A 122 -9.10 1.44 7.90
CA ILE A 122 -8.71 2.51 8.83
C ILE A 122 -9.77 3.62 8.90
N LEU A 123 -10.92 3.40 8.24
CA LEU A 123 -11.95 4.40 8.07
C LEU A 123 -12.53 4.83 9.42
N LEU A 124 -12.76 3.88 10.32
CA LEU A 124 -13.37 4.12 11.62
C LEU A 124 -12.40 4.86 12.55
N GLU A 125 -11.13 4.48 12.53
CA GLU A 125 -10.07 5.10 13.31
C GLU A 125 -9.83 6.53 12.86
N ILE A 126 -9.81 6.81 11.55
CA ILE A 126 -9.72 8.18 11.05
C ILE A 126 -10.97 8.97 11.47
N GLN A 127 -12.17 8.39 11.37
CA GLN A 127 -13.40 9.07 11.72
C GLN A 127 -13.44 9.47 13.20
N ASP A 128 -12.94 8.61 14.10
CA ASP A 128 -12.87 8.86 15.54
C ASP A 128 -11.94 10.04 15.91
N THR A 129 -10.97 10.36 15.05
CA THR A 129 -10.10 11.54 15.26
C THR A 129 -10.73 12.88 14.84
N LEU A 130 -11.86 12.87 14.13
CA LEU A 130 -12.44 14.08 13.60
C LEU A 130 -13.19 14.88 14.68
N LYS A 131 -12.93 16.19 14.72
CA LYS A 131 -13.64 17.10 15.60
C LYS A 131 -14.98 17.51 15.00
N SER A 132 -16.02 17.53 15.83
CA SER A 132 -17.31 18.14 15.52
C SER A 132 -17.37 19.58 16.05
N PRO A 133 -18.09 20.53 15.41
CA PRO A 133 -18.92 20.40 14.19
C PRO A 133 -18.14 20.63 12.86
N PRO A 134 -18.64 20.14 11.70
CA PRO A 134 -19.85 19.34 11.49
C PRO A 134 -19.67 17.85 11.87
N ALA A 135 -20.77 17.09 11.89
CA ALA A 135 -20.74 15.66 12.23
C ALA A 135 -19.68 14.89 11.42
N GLU A 136 -18.95 14.02 12.11
CA GLU A 136 -17.78 13.29 11.57
C GLU A 136 -18.11 12.54 10.28
N ASN A 137 -19.30 11.92 10.20
CA ASN A 137 -19.76 11.21 9.01
C ASN A 137 -19.89 12.11 7.76
N LYS A 138 -20.23 13.40 7.92
CA LYS A 138 -20.34 14.36 6.82
C LYS A 138 -18.95 14.74 6.32
N THR A 139 -18.04 15.00 7.25
CA THR A 139 -16.64 15.31 6.95
C THR A 139 -15.96 14.11 6.29
N MET A 140 -16.10 12.90 6.84
CA MET A 140 -15.54 11.68 6.27
C MET A 140 -16.13 11.35 4.91
N LYS A 141 -17.44 11.55 4.69
CA LYS A 141 -18.05 11.33 3.37
C LYS A 141 -17.46 12.26 2.32
N LYS A 142 -17.27 13.54 2.65
CA LYS A 142 -16.64 14.51 1.75
C LYS A 142 -15.18 14.15 1.48
N ALA A 143 -14.42 13.86 2.54
CA ALA A 143 -13.01 13.48 2.43
C ALA A 143 -12.82 12.20 1.60
N SER A 144 -13.62 11.16 1.87
CA SER A 144 -13.58 9.89 1.13
C SER A 144 -13.91 10.08 -0.35
N MET A 145 -14.93 10.88 -0.67
CA MET A 145 -15.29 11.17 -2.05
C MET A 145 -14.13 11.85 -2.80
N ILE A 146 -13.53 12.88 -2.21
CA ILE A 146 -12.38 13.58 -2.80
C ILE A 146 -11.21 12.60 -2.97
N SER A 147 -10.89 11.83 -1.92
CA SER A 147 -9.80 10.86 -1.92
C SER A 147 -9.96 9.82 -3.04
N ILE A 148 -11.14 9.22 -3.17
CA ILE A 148 -11.42 8.23 -4.22
C ILE A 148 -11.29 8.85 -5.60
N LEU A 149 -11.85 10.04 -5.83
CA LEU A 149 -11.78 10.72 -7.12
C LEU A 149 -10.33 11.04 -7.53
N VAL A 150 -9.57 11.64 -6.61
CA VAL A 150 -8.15 11.99 -6.84
C VAL A 150 -7.31 10.74 -7.08
N THR A 151 -7.50 9.71 -6.24
CA THR A 151 -6.76 8.44 -6.36
C THR A 151 -7.06 7.75 -7.69
N THR A 152 -8.35 7.67 -8.06
CA THR A 152 -8.79 7.09 -9.33
C THR A 152 -8.21 7.84 -10.52
N PHE A 153 -8.21 9.18 -10.47
CA PHE A 153 -7.59 10.02 -11.50
C PHE A 153 -6.11 9.68 -11.69
N PHE A 154 -5.32 9.68 -10.62
CA PHE A 154 -3.89 9.36 -10.73
C PHE A 154 -3.64 7.92 -11.19
N TYR A 155 -4.40 6.96 -10.68
CA TYR A 155 -4.24 5.56 -11.07
C TYR A 155 -4.55 5.34 -12.55
N LEU A 156 -5.67 5.91 -13.04
CA LEU A 156 -6.05 5.80 -14.43
C LEU A 156 -5.05 6.53 -15.33
N CYS A 157 -4.67 7.76 -15.00
CA CYS A 157 -3.72 8.53 -15.79
C CYS A 157 -2.34 7.86 -15.83
N CYS A 158 -1.79 7.46 -14.68
CA CYS A 158 -0.50 6.77 -14.65
C CYS A 158 -0.56 5.40 -15.35
N GLY A 159 -1.67 4.66 -15.22
CA GLY A 159 -1.89 3.40 -15.92
C GLY A 159 -1.95 3.60 -17.44
N CYS A 160 -2.80 4.50 -17.91
CA CYS A 160 -3.00 4.76 -19.33
C CYS A 160 -1.76 5.37 -20.00
N PHE A 161 -1.18 6.44 -19.45
CA PHE A 161 0.01 7.07 -20.05
C PHE A 161 1.26 6.21 -19.89
N GLY A 162 1.40 5.46 -18.79
CA GLY A 162 2.46 4.47 -18.66
C GLY A 162 2.35 3.37 -19.72
N TYR A 163 1.14 2.83 -19.94
CA TYR A 163 0.92 1.83 -20.97
C TYR A 163 1.03 2.39 -22.40
N ALA A 164 0.64 3.64 -22.62
CA ALA A 164 0.83 4.32 -23.90
C ALA A 164 2.32 4.54 -24.22
N ALA A 165 3.13 4.87 -23.20
CA ALA A 165 4.56 5.11 -23.33
C ALA A 165 5.40 3.83 -23.52
N PHE A 166 5.03 2.73 -22.85
CA PHE A 166 5.85 1.51 -22.79
C PHE A 166 5.19 0.26 -23.41
N GLY A 167 3.90 0.28 -23.66
CA GLY A 167 3.18 -0.86 -24.23
C GLY A 167 3.32 -2.12 -23.38
N SER A 168 3.59 -3.26 -24.04
CA SER A 168 3.75 -4.55 -23.37
C SER A 168 4.97 -4.64 -22.45
N ASP A 169 5.93 -3.71 -22.63
CA ASP A 169 7.15 -3.63 -21.82
C ASP A 169 6.97 -2.74 -20.59
N ALA A 170 5.75 -2.27 -20.31
CA ALA A 170 5.46 -1.45 -19.14
C ALA A 170 5.84 -2.21 -17.84
N PRO A 171 6.78 -1.68 -17.06
CA PRO A 171 7.18 -2.33 -15.81
C PRO A 171 6.05 -2.22 -14.78
N GLY A 172 5.97 -3.20 -13.87
CA GLY A 172 5.01 -3.18 -12.76
C GLY A 172 5.12 -1.92 -11.89
N ASN A 173 6.31 -1.32 -11.87
CA ASN A 173 6.56 0.00 -11.32
C ASN A 173 7.15 0.93 -12.38
N LEU A 174 6.36 1.87 -12.85
CA LEU A 174 6.74 2.83 -13.90
C LEU A 174 7.98 3.66 -13.58
N LEU A 175 8.23 3.96 -12.30
CA LEU A 175 9.40 4.75 -11.86
C LEU A 175 10.66 3.90 -11.66
N THR A 176 10.62 2.61 -11.99
CA THR A 176 11.75 1.69 -11.89
C THR A 176 11.82 0.77 -13.10
N GLY A 177 12.99 0.20 -13.38
CA GLY A 177 13.11 -0.82 -14.43
C GLY A 177 13.03 -0.26 -15.85
N PHE A 178 14.00 0.59 -16.22
CA PHE A 178 14.26 0.97 -17.61
C PHE A 178 13.19 1.84 -18.30
N GLY A 179 12.13 2.26 -17.58
CA GLY A 179 11.07 3.11 -18.16
C GLY A 179 11.49 4.57 -18.36
N PHE A 180 12.16 5.16 -17.37
CA PHE A 180 12.70 6.52 -17.46
C PHE A 180 14.20 6.45 -17.13
N TYR A 181 15.06 6.98 -18.00
CA TYR A 181 16.52 7.02 -17.78
C TYR A 181 17.01 8.41 -17.42
N GLU A 182 16.35 9.43 -17.96
CA GLU A 182 16.67 10.83 -17.71
C GLU A 182 15.40 11.65 -17.46
N PRO A 183 15.48 12.67 -16.57
CA PRO A 183 16.63 12.99 -15.73
C PRO A 183 16.74 12.08 -14.49
N TYR A 184 17.93 11.51 -14.24
CA TYR A 184 18.15 10.53 -13.15
C TYR A 184 17.81 11.07 -11.76
N TRP A 185 18.15 12.33 -11.48
CA TRP A 185 17.87 12.97 -10.18
C TRP A 185 16.38 13.04 -9.86
N LEU A 186 15.53 13.20 -10.88
CA LEU A 186 14.08 13.28 -10.70
C LEU A 186 13.49 11.91 -10.38
N ILE A 187 14.06 10.86 -10.98
CA ILE A 187 13.71 9.47 -10.70
C ILE A 187 14.16 9.09 -9.29
N ASP A 188 15.36 9.50 -8.89
CA ASP A 188 15.88 9.28 -7.53
C ASP A 188 15.01 9.98 -6.49
N PHE A 189 14.66 11.24 -6.73
CA PHE A 189 13.76 11.99 -5.88
C PHE A 189 12.39 11.32 -5.78
N ALA A 190 11.81 10.86 -6.89
CA ALA A 190 10.52 10.17 -6.88
C ALA A 190 10.56 8.84 -6.11
N ASN A 191 11.64 8.05 -6.26
CA ASN A 191 11.82 6.81 -5.50
C ASN A 191 12.04 7.09 -4.00
N ALA A 192 12.76 8.16 -3.64
CA ALA A 192 12.88 8.62 -2.25
C ALA A 192 11.52 9.05 -1.67
N CYS A 193 10.70 9.78 -2.43
CA CYS A 193 9.33 10.12 -2.05
C CYS A 193 8.49 8.85 -1.79
N ILE A 194 8.61 7.81 -2.62
CA ILE A 194 7.91 6.54 -2.37
C ILE A 194 8.35 5.93 -1.04
N ILE A 195 9.65 5.87 -0.75
CA ILE A 195 10.15 5.31 0.52
C ILE A 195 9.60 6.09 1.71
N LEU A 196 9.61 7.43 1.66
CA LEU A 196 9.07 8.28 2.73
C LEU A 196 7.55 8.14 2.88
N HIS A 197 6.81 8.03 1.78
CA HIS A 197 5.37 7.74 1.81
C HIS A 197 5.09 6.39 2.48
N LEU A 198 5.87 5.35 2.16
CA LEU A 198 5.75 4.02 2.77
C LEU A 198 6.09 4.02 4.26
N LEU A 199 7.00 4.87 4.73
CA LEU A 199 7.25 5.07 6.17
C LEU A 199 5.96 5.49 6.89
N GLY A 200 5.31 6.56 6.42
CA GLY A 200 4.07 7.04 7.02
C GLY A 200 2.91 6.05 6.86
N GLY A 201 2.77 5.42 5.68
CA GLY A 201 1.72 4.43 5.43
C GLY A 201 1.78 3.24 6.39
N TYR A 202 2.97 2.67 6.61
CA TYR A 202 3.15 1.58 7.56
C TYR A 202 2.69 1.96 8.97
N GLN A 203 3.07 3.16 9.44
CA GLN A 203 2.70 3.62 10.77
C GLN A 203 1.19 3.80 10.91
N VAL A 204 0.54 4.44 9.93
CA VAL A 204 -0.92 4.60 9.87
C VAL A 204 -1.64 3.25 9.95
N TYR A 205 -1.18 2.22 9.24
CA TYR A 205 -1.80 0.89 9.27
C TYR A 205 -1.45 0.04 10.51
N SER A 206 -0.30 0.29 11.14
CA SER A 206 0.14 -0.49 12.30
C SER A 206 -0.52 -0.04 13.61
N GLN A 207 -0.95 1.21 13.69
CA GLN A 207 -1.43 1.80 14.93
C GLN A 207 -2.76 1.25 15.44
N PRO A 208 -3.76 0.92 14.60
CA PRO A 208 -4.95 0.20 15.06
C PRO A 208 -4.59 -1.16 15.68
N ILE A 209 -3.58 -1.84 15.13
CA ILE A 209 -3.10 -3.13 15.64
C ILE A 209 -2.43 -2.96 17.01
N PHE A 210 -1.60 -1.91 17.17
CA PHE A 210 -0.99 -1.58 18.45
C PHE A 210 -2.02 -1.27 19.52
N GLN A 211 -3.02 -0.45 19.19
CA GLN A 211 -4.11 -0.09 20.11
C GLN A 211 -4.95 -1.31 20.50
N PHE A 212 -5.27 -2.18 19.54
CA PHE A 212 -5.98 -3.42 19.80
C PHE A 212 -5.20 -4.35 20.73
N ALA A 213 -3.91 -4.56 20.47
CA ALA A 213 -3.05 -5.39 21.30
C ALA A 213 -2.94 -4.83 22.73
N ASP A 214 -2.69 -3.52 22.86
CA ASP A 214 -2.61 -2.85 24.16
C ASP A 214 -3.89 -3.04 24.97
N ARG A 215 -5.06 -2.79 24.36
CA ARG A 215 -6.36 -2.97 25.04
C ARG A 215 -6.60 -4.42 25.44
N PHE A 216 -6.34 -5.36 24.53
CA PHE A 216 -6.54 -6.78 24.76
C PHE A 216 -5.72 -7.31 25.94
N PHE A 217 -4.43 -6.94 26.02
CA PHE A 217 -3.58 -7.37 27.12
C PHE A 217 -3.90 -6.65 28.44
N ALA A 218 -4.24 -5.37 28.39
CA ALA A 218 -4.66 -4.61 29.58
C ALA A 218 -5.93 -5.19 30.22
N GLU A 219 -6.93 -5.56 29.40
CA GLU A 219 -8.16 -6.20 29.88
C GLU A 219 -7.92 -7.62 30.43
N LYS A 220 -7.02 -8.38 29.80
CA LYS A 220 -6.75 -9.77 30.19
C LYS A 220 -5.84 -9.89 31.42
N TYR A 221 -4.93 -8.94 31.63
CA TYR A 221 -3.96 -8.96 32.72
C TYR A 221 -3.92 -7.61 33.46
N PRO A 222 -5.00 -7.24 34.16
CA PRO A 222 -5.13 -5.94 34.82
C PRO A 222 -4.09 -5.72 35.94
N ASP A 223 -3.69 -6.77 36.65
CA ASP A 223 -2.76 -6.67 37.79
C ASP A 223 -1.28 -6.79 37.40
N SER A 224 -0.97 -6.95 36.11
CA SER A 224 0.41 -7.13 35.65
C SER A 224 1.13 -5.79 35.47
N GLY A 225 2.15 -5.54 36.30
CA GLY A 225 3.02 -4.36 36.15
C GLY A 225 3.71 -4.29 34.78
N PHE A 226 4.02 -5.43 34.15
CA PHE A 226 4.59 -5.45 32.79
C PHE A 226 3.65 -4.85 31.72
N VAL A 227 2.34 -4.98 31.93
CA VAL A 227 1.29 -4.56 30.99
C VAL A 227 0.83 -3.14 31.28
N ASN A 228 0.70 -2.77 32.55
CA ASN A 228 0.05 -1.51 32.95
C ASN A 228 1.00 -0.46 33.52
N ASP A 229 2.23 -0.81 33.93
CA ASP A 229 3.18 0.17 34.44
C ASP A 229 3.84 0.96 33.30
N PHE A 230 4.01 2.26 33.54
CA PHE A 230 4.77 3.15 32.68
C PHE A 230 6.09 3.50 33.35
N HIS A 231 7.20 3.00 32.79
CA HIS A 231 8.54 3.34 33.26
C HIS A 231 9.02 4.60 32.54
N THR A 232 9.53 5.58 33.28
CA THR A 232 10.05 6.81 32.68
C THR A 232 11.53 6.63 32.39
N VAL A 233 11.91 6.53 31.12
CA VAL A 233 13.31 6.44 30.70
C VAL A 233 13.79 7.82 30.30
N LYS A 234 14.84 8.30 30.98
CA LYS A 234 15.55 9.53 30.60
C LYS A 234 16.78 9.14 29.82
N LEU A 235 16.74 9.33 28.51
CA LEU A 235 17.92 9.24 27.65
C LEU A 235 18.66 10.60 27.66
N PRO A 236 20.00 10.61 27.67
CA PRO A 236 20.74 11.86 27.50
C PRO A 236 20.36 12.50 26.15
N CYS A 237 20.03 13.79 26.18
CA CYS A 237 19.62 14.63 25.04
C CYS A 237 18.18 14.43 24.48
N LEU A 238 17.32 13.62 25.10
CA LEU A 238 15.92 13.45 24.69
C LEU A 238 14.94 13.74 25.84
N PRO A 239 13.71 14.22 25.54
CA PRO A 239 12.67 14.38 26.57
C PRO A 239 12.35 13.05 27.25
N ALA A 240 11.89 13.11 28.50
CA ALA A 240 11.57 11.92 29.28
C ALA A 240 10.47 11.09 28.60
N CYS A 241 10.80 9.88 28.15
CA CYS A 241 9.86 8.99 27.48
C CYS A 241 9.21 8.06 28.50
N ARG A 242 7.86 8.02 28.52
CA ARG A 242 7.12 6.98 29.24
C ARG A 242 7.08 5.73 28.37
N VAL A 243 7.75 4.69 28.83
CA VAL A 243 7.90 3.42 28.12
C VAL A 243 7.16 2.35 28.90
N ASN A 244 6.30 1.62 28.20
CA ASN A 244 5.65 0.44 28.72
C ASN A 244 6.33 -0.79 28.11
N LEU A 245 6.67 -1.77 28.95
CA LEU A 245 7.48 -2.92 28.53
C LEU A 245 6.74 -3.80 27.52
N LEU A 246 5.44 -4.03 27.74
CA LEU A 246 4.61 -4.73 26.75
C LEU A 246 4.60 -4.00 25.41
N ARG A 247 4.37 -2.68 25.40
CA ARG A 247 4.39 -1.88 24.15
C ARG A 247 5.71 -2.00 23.43
N LEU A 248 6.83 -1.92 24.15
CA LEU A 248 8.17 -2.04 23.59
C LEU A 248 8.38 -3.44 22.98
N CYS A 249 8.11 -4.50 23.73
CA CYS A 249 8.27 -5.87 23.26
C CYS A 249 7.37 -6.18 22.07
N PHE A 250 6.08 -5.81 22.15
CA PHE A 250 5.10 -6.08 21.10
C PHE A 250 5.43 -5.33 19.80
N ARG A 251 5.71 -4.02 19.88
CA ARG A 251 6.07 -3.21 18.70
C ARG A 251 7.37 -3.71 18.06
N THR A 252 8.37 -4.08 18.88
CA THR A 252 9.63 -4.64 18.37
C THR A 252 9.41 -5.98 17.67
N LEU A 253 8.65 -6.90 18.28
CA LEU A 253 8.34 -8.20 17.68
C LEU A 253 7.52 -8.06 16.40
N TYR A 254 6.55 -7.16 16.40
CA TYR A 254 5.72 -6.85 15.23
C TYR A 254 6.58 -6.32 14.06
N VAL A 255 7.41 -5.30 14.30
CA VAL A 255 8.28 -4.74 13.25
C VAL A 255 9.30 -5.76 12.78
N ALA A 256 9.91 -6.53 13.68
CA ALA A 256 10.84 -7.59 13.33
C ALA A 256 10.19 -8.66 12.45
N SER A 257 8.99 -9.15 12.83
CA SER A 257 8.27 -10.17 12.08
C SER A 257 7.88 -9.69 10.67
N THR A 258 7.31 -8.49 10.55
CA THR A 258 6.94 -7.91 9.25
C THR A 258 8.16 -7.66 8.36
N THR A 259 9.30 -7.26 8.93
CA THR A 259 10.57 -7.09 8.20
C THR A 259 11.11 -8.44 7.70
N VAL A 260 11.08 -9.49 8.52
CA VAL A 260 11.50 -10.85 8.11
C VAL A 260 10.61 -11.35 6.96
N VAL A 261 9.28 -11.19 7.08
CA VAL A 261 8.34 -11.58 6.02
C VAL A 261 8.65 -10.84 4.71
N ALA A 262 8.94 -9.55 4.78
CA ALA A 262 9.28 -8.75 3.60
C ALA A 262 10.61 -9.15 2.94
N ILE A 263 11.59 -9.63 3.73
CA ILE A 263 12.86 -10.17 3.20
C ILE A 263 12.62 -11.53 2.52
N VAL A 264 11.80 -12.40 3.11
CA VAL A 264 11.54 -13.76 2.61
C VAL A 264 10.62 -13.76 1.38
N PHE A 265 9.67 -12.82 1.30
CA PHE A 265 8.70 -12.72 0.22
C PHE A 265 8.76 -11.37 -0.53
N PRO A 266 9.79 -11.13 -1.36
CA PRO A 266 9.97 -9.87 -2.09
C PRO A 266 9.09 -9.76 -3.37
N TYR A 267 7.98 -10.51 -3.46
CA TYR A 267 7.07 -10.54 -4.62
C TYR A 267 5.94 -9.53 -4.47
N PHE A 268 6.28 -8.25 -4.66
CA PHE A 268 5.39 -7.15 -4.27
C PHE A 268 4.01 -7.21 -4.94
N ASN A 269 3.94 -7.35 -6.26
CA ASN A 269 2.65 -7.31 -6.97
C ASN A 269 1.80 -8.55 -6.66
N GLU A 270 2.40 -9.73 -6.60
CA GLU A 270 1.72 -10.98 -6.31
C GLU A 270 1.13 -10.96 -4.88
N VAL A 271 1.90 -10.47 -3.90
CA VAL A 271 1.44 -10.34 -2.51
C VAL A 271 0.33 -9.30 -2.39
N LEU A 272 0.44 -8.15 -3.08
CA LEU A 272 -0.62 -7.14 -3.08
C LEU A 272 -1.91 -7.66 -3.70
N ALA A 273 -1.82 -8.35 -4.84
CA ALA A 273 -2.97 -8.95 -5.49
C ALA A 273 -3.66 -9.98 -4.58
N LEU A 274 -2.87 -10.80 -3.88
CA LEU A 274 -3.37 -11.77 -2.90
C LEU A 274 -4.10 -11.07 -1.73
N LEU A 275 -3.47 -10.06 -1.14
CA LEU A 275 -4.08 -9.28 -0.05
C LEU A 275 -5.34 -8.53 -0.50
N GLY A 276 -5.34 -8.01 -1.73
CA GLY A 276 -6.51 -7.38 -2.35
C GLY A 276 -7.66 -8.37 -2.49
N ALA A 277 -7.40 -9.55 -3.04
CA ALA A 277 -8.39 -10.59 -3.21
C ALA A 277 -8.99 -11.09 -1.88
N LEU A 278 -8.16 -11.21 -0.84
CA LEU A 278 -8.61 -11.65 0.48
C LEU A 278 -9.42 -10.59 1.23
N ASN A 279 -9.01 -9.32 1.17
CA ASN A 279 -9.62 -8.26 1.98
C ASN A 279 -10.80 -7.58 1.31
N PHE A 280 -10.81 -7.48 -0.03
CA PHE A 280 -11.80 -6.68 -0.76
C PHE A 280 -13.24 -7.11 -0.49
N TRP A 281 -13.60 -8.38 -0.73
CA TRP A 281 -14.97 -8.83 -0.49
C TRP A 281 -15.41 -8.75 0.98
N PRO A 282 -14.72 -9.38 1.94
CA PRO A 282 -15.23 -9.41 3.31
C PRO A 282 -15.30 -8.00 3.90
N LEU A 283 -14.24 -7.20 3.77
CA LEU A 283 -14.08 -5.94 4.51
C LEU A 283 -14.67 -4.74 3.78
N ALA A 284 -14.56 -4.65 2.45
CA ALA A 284 -15.07 -3.50 1.71
C ALA A 284 -16.53 -3.68 1.22
N ILE A 285 -17.00 -4.92 1.08
CA ILE A 285 -18.31 -5.20 0.47
C ILE A 285 -19.26 -5.88 1.47
N TYR A 286 -18.94 -7.10 1.93
CA TYR A 286 -19.84 -7.92 2.72
C TYR A 286 -20.19 -7.27 4.06
N PHE A 287 -19.20 -6.94 4.89
CA PHE A 287 -19.45 -6.35 6.21
C PHE A 287 -20.26 -5.04 6.13
N PRO A 288 -19.93 -4.05 5.27
CA PRO A 288 -20.73 -2.84 5.13
C PRO A 288 -22.17 -3.10 4.64
N VAL A 289 -22.37 -4.04 3.70
CA VAL A 289 -23.70 -4.38 3.18
C VAL A 289 -24.57 -5.03 4.27
N GLU A 290 -24.03 -5.99 5.02
CA GLU A 290 -24.75 -6.63 6.13
C GLU A 290 -25.04 -5.62 7.26
N MET A 291 -24.07 -4.78 7.61
CA MET A 291 -24.27 -3.71 8.59
C MET A 291 -25.40 -2.77 8.14
N TYR A 292 -25.46 -2.43 6.85
CA TYR A 292 -26.53 -1.61 6.30
C TYR A 292 -27.90 -2.29 6.38
N PHE A 293 -27.99 -3.60 6.08
CA PHE A 293 -29.24 -4.35 6.21
C PHE A 293 -29.79 -4.35 7.63
N ILE A 294 -28.92 -4.60 8.61
CA ILE A 294 -29.30 -4.61 10.04
C ILE A 294 -29.67 -3.20 10.50
N GLN A 295 -28.83 -2.20 10.27
CA GLN A 295 -29.03 -0.82 10.76
C GLN A 295 -30.24 -0.13 10.13
N ARG A 296 -30.60 -0.48 8.89
CA ARG A 296 -31.76 0.09 8.19
C ARG A 296 -32.98 -0.81 8.16
N ASN A 297 -32.94 -1.98 8.81
CA ASN A 297 -34.01 -2.98 8.80
C ASN A 297 -34.55 -3.22 7.37
N VAL A 298 -33.63 -3.43 6.42
CA VAL A 298 -34.02 -3.59 5.00
C VAL A 298 -34.81 -4.90 4.85
N PRO A 299 -36.04 -4.87 4.30
CA PRO A 299 -36.83 -6.09 4.13
C PRO A 299 -36.14 -7.07 3.18
N LYS A 300 -36.04 -8.33 3.60
CA LYS A 300 -35.55 -9.42 2.74
C LYS A 300 -36.38 -9.47 1.46
N TRP A 301 -35.72 -9.73 0.33
CA TRP A 301 -36.33 -9.76 -1.01
C TRP A 301 -36.91 -8.43 -1.53
N SER A 302 -36.74 -7.31 -0.81
CA SER A 302 -36.96 -6.00 -1.42
C SER A 302 -35.99 -5.76 -2.58
N ALA A 303 -36.36 -4.94 -3.55
CA ALA A 303 -35.49 -4.61 -4.67
C ALA A 303 -34.09 -4.12 -4.23
N ARG A 304 -34.03 -3.30 -3.16
CA ARG A 304 -32.76 -2.83 -2.59
C ARG A 304 -31.93 -3.96 -2.00
N TRP A 305 -32.58 -4.90 -1.30
CA TRP A 305 -31.90 -6.08 -0.75
C TRP A 305 -31.34 -6.95 -1.87
N VAL A 306 -32.14 -7.24 -2.90
CA VAL A 306 -31.72 -8.07 -4.05
C VAL A 306 -30.53 -7.44 -4.79
N VAL A 307 -30.58 -6.13 -5.06
CA VAL A 307 -29.47 -5.41 -5.71
C VAL A 307 -28.17 -5.48 -4.89
N LEU A 308 -28.23 -5.15 -3.60
CA LEU A 308 -27.03 -5.15 -2.74
C LEU A 308 -26.49 -6.56 -2.51
N GLN A 309 -27.36 -7.56 -2.37
CA GLN A 309 -26.95 -8.95 -2.22
C GLN A 309 -26.32 -9.48 -3.50
N THR A 310 -26.92 -9.18 -4.66
CA THR A 310 -26.37 -9.59 -5.97
C THR A 310 -25.00 -8.96 -6.19
N PHE A 311 -24.84 -7.67 -5.89
CA PHE A 311 -23.56 -6.98 -5.93
C PHE A 311 -22.51 -7.65 -5.03
N SER A 312 -22.87 -7.99 -3.79
CA SER A 312 -21.98 -8.70 -2.85
C SER A 312 -21.53 -10.07 -3.41
N VAL A 313 -22.46 -10.87 -3.95
CA VAL A 313 -22.14 -12.18 -4.56
C VAL A 313 -21.23 -12.03 -5.77
N VAL A 314 -21.46 -11.03 -6.64
CA VAL A 314 -20.58 -10.76 -7.79
C VAL A 314 -19.18 -10.40 -7.32
N CYS A 315 -19.05 -9.52 -6.32
CA CYS A 315 -17.75 -9.17 -5.74
C CYS A 315 -17.05 -10.37 -5.08
N LEU A 316 -17.80 -11.31 -4.50
CA LEU A 316 -17.24 -12.57 -3.97
C LEU A 316 -16.62 -13.39 -5.09
N LEU A 317 -17.33 -13.58 -6.19
CA LEU A 317 -16.84 -14.35 -7.34
C LEU A 317 -15.60 -13.70 -7.96
N VAL A 318 -15.58 -12.37 -8.09
CA VAL A 318 -14.42 -11.62 -8.56
C VAL A 318 -13.23 -11.79 -7.61
N SER A 319 -13.46 -11.74 -6.30
CA SER A 319 -12.42 -11.93 -5.28
C SER A 319 -11.87 -13.35 -5.29
N ALA A 320 -12.73 -14.36 -5.42
CA ALA A 320 -12.33 -15.75 -5.54
C ALA A 320 -11.50 -15.99 -6.81
N PHE A 321 -11.92 -15.40 -7.93
CA PHE A 321 -11.15 -15.46 -9.17
C PHE A 321 -9.76 -14.83 -8.99
N ALA A 322 -9.69 -13.60 -8.47
CA ALA A 322 -8.45 -12.88 -8.19
C ALA A 322 -7.53 -13.64 -7.22
N LEU A 323 -8.11 -14.32 -6.22
CA LEU A 323 -7.38 -15.13 -5.24
C LEU A 323 -6.64 -16.29 -5.92
N VAL A 324 -7.33 -17.03 -6.79
CA VAL A 324 -6.73 -18.16 -7.53
C VAL A 324 -5.60 -17.68 -8.42
N GLY A 325 -5.80 -16.59 -9.17
CA GLY A 325 -4.74 -16.03 -10.03
C GLY A 325 -3.54 -15.51 -9.25
N SER A 326 -3.77 -14.89 -8.09
CA SER A 326 -2.68 -14.38 -7.25
C SER A 326 -1.87 -15.51 -6.60
N ILE A 327 -2.52 -16.60 -6.21
CA ILE A 327 -1.83 -17.80 -5.71
C ILE A 327 -0.98 -18.44 -6.81
N GLU A 328 -1.52 -18.57 -8.03
CA GLU A 328 -0.77 -19.09 -9.16
C GLU A 328 0.45 -18.20 -9.49
N GLY A 329 0.26 -16.88 -9.53
CA GLY A 329 1.35 -15.93 -9.74
C GLY A 329 2.46 -16.06 -8.68
N LEU A 330 2.09 -16.21 -7.41
CA LEU A 330 3.05 -16.39 -6.32
C LEU A 330 3.80 -17.73 -6.43
N ILE A 331 3.11 -18.82 -6.80
CA ILE A 331 3.71 -20.14 -6.98
C ILE A 331 4.70 -20.11 -8.15
N SER A 332 4.30 -19.54 -9.28
CA SER A 332 5.14 -19.43 -10.48
C SER A 332 6.38 -18.58 -10.23
N GLN A 333 6.29 -17.48 -9.47
CA GLN A 333 7.46 -16.67 -9.08
C GLN A 333 8.42 -17.41 -8.13
N LYS A 334 7.90 -18.35 -7.32
CA LYS A 334 8.71 -19.09 -6.35
C LYS A 334 9.36 -20.35 -6.94
N LEU A 335 8.68 -21.02 -7.88
CA LEU A 335 9.11 -22.31 -8.43
C LEU A 335 9.79 -22.20 -9.80
N GLY A 336 9.69 -21.06 -10.49
CA GLY A 336 10.24 -20.86 -11.84
C GLY A 336 9.33 -21.39 -12.94
#